data_AF-A0A2H6B763-F1
#
_entry.id   AF-A0A2H6B763-F1
#
_cell.length_a   1.000
_cell.length_b   1.000
_cell.length_c   1.000
_cell.angle_alpha   90.00
_cell.angle_beta   90.00
_cell.angle_gamma   90.00
#
_symmetry.space_group_name_H-M   'P 1'
#
loop_
_entity.id
_entity.type
_entity.pdbx_description
1 polymer ?
#
loop_
_entity_poly.entity_id
_entity_poly.type
_entity_poly.pdbx_seq_one_letter_code
_entity_poly.pdbx_strand_id
1 'polypeptide(L)' 'MPLTGRIWELRAHLTAYDAAFVALAEILDVPLLTMDRKLARAHGLRVTIECFA' A
#
# COMPACT_ATOMS: atom_id res chain seq x y z
N MET A 1 -7.19 -13.89 8.15
CA MET A 1 -7.13 -13.31 6.79
C MET A 1 -5.68 -12.91 6.53
N PRO A 2 -5.07 -13.34 5.41
CA PRO A 2 -3.63 -13.15 5.14
C PRO A 2 -3.20 -11.67 5.12
N LEU A 3 -4.14 -10.76 4.84
CA LEU A 3 -3.89 -9.31 4.75
C LEU A 3 -3.78 -8.62 6.11
N THR A 4 -4.43 -9.13 7.16
CA THR A 4 -4.61 -8.39 8.42
C THR A 4 -3.29 -8.13 9.15
N GLY A 5 -2.34 -9.08 9.09
CA GLY A 5 -1.01 -8.89 9.68
C GLY A 5 -0.26 -7.74 9.01
N ARG A 6 -0.23 -7.73 7.67
CA ARG A 6 0.46 -6.70 6.91
C ARG A 6 -0.20 -5.33 7.03
N ILE A 7 -1.53 -5.28 7.02
CA ILE A 7 -2.30 -4.04 7.26
C ILE A 7 -1.93 -3.44 8.63
N TRP A 8 -1.79 -4.29 9.65
CA TRP A 8 -1.45 -3.84 11.00
C TRP A 8 -0.03 -3.26 11.10
N GLU A 9 0.94 -3.84 10.40
CA GLU A 9 2.31 -3.31 10.29
C GLU A 9 2.32 -1.93 9.62
N LEU A 10 1.51 -1.74 8.60
CA LEU A 10 1.44 -0.50 7.82
C LEU A 10 0.69 0.64 8.53
N ARG A 11 -0.07 0.34 9.58
CA ARG A 11 -0.94 1.32 10.27
C ARG A 11 -0.18 2.51 10.87
N ALA A 12 1.12 2.37 11.12
CA ALA A 12 1.95 3.44 11.67
C ALA A 12 2.16 4.59 10.66
N HIS A 13 2.00 4.32 9.36
CA HIS A 13 2.27 5.28 8.29
C HIS A 13 1.09 5.47 7.32
N LEU A 14 0.16 4.51 7.27
CA LEU A 14 -0.96 4.47 6.34
C LEU A 14 -2.31 4.37 7.07
N THR A 15 -3.36 4.90 6.44
CA THR A 15 -4.72 4.62 6.90
C THR A 15 -5.04 3.14 6.71
N ALA A 16 -6.01 2.60 7.45
CA ALA A 16 -6.42 1.20 7.29
C ALA A 16 -6.89 0.89 5.85
N TYR A 17 -7.43 1.90 5.15
CA TYR A 17 -7.84 1.78 3.76
C TYR A 17 -6.63 1.65 2.82
N ASP A 18 -5.68 2.59 2.88
CA ASP A 18 -4.48 2.55 2.03
C ASP A 18 -3.64 1.30 2.31
N ALA A 19 -3.51 0.93 3.58
CA ALA A 19 -2.82 -0.28 3.99
C ALA A 19 -3.44 -1.56 3.40
N ALA A 20 -4.77 -1.60 3.23
CA ALA A 20 -5.45 -2.74 2.62
C ALA A 20 -5.14 -2.85 1.12
N PHE A 21 -5.12 -1.74 0.38
CA PHE A 21 -4.74 -1.73 -1.04
C PHE A 21 -3.27 -2.05 -1.25
N VAL A 22 -2.39 -1.52 -0.40
CA VAL A 22 -0.96 -1.84 -0.42
C VAL A 22 -0.73 -3.33 -0.13
N ALA A 23 -1.34 -3.87 0.94
CA ALA A 23 -1.20 -5.28 1.27
C ALA A 23 -1.78 -6.20 0.18
N LEU A 24 -2.87 -5.80 -0.47
CA LEU A 24 -3.44 -6.54 -1.59
C LEU A 24 -2.50 -6.55 -2.80
N ALA A 25 -1.95 -5.39 -3.17
CA ALA A 25 -1.03 -5.27 -4.29
C ALA A 25 0.30 -6.00 -4.04
N GLU A 26 0.80 -6.00 -2.79
CA GLU A 26 1.96 -6.81 -2.37
C GLU A 26 1.69 -8.32 -2.53
N ILE A 27 0.48 -8.81 -2.19
CA ILE A 27 0.14 -10.25 -2.34
C ILE A 27 -0.01 -10.64 -3.81
N LEU A 28 -0.55 -9.74 -4.63
CA LEU A 28 -0.79 -9.99 -6.04
C LEU A 28 0.46 -9.75 -6.91
N ASP A 29 1.54 -9.20 -6.33
CA ASP A 29 2.78 -8.81 -7.03
C ASP A 29 2.52 -7.88 -8.23
N VAL A 30 1.63 -6.90 -8.04
CA VAL A 30 1.25 -5.91 -9.06
C VAL A 30 1.47 -4.49 -8.56
N PRO A 31 1.74 -3.52 -9.45
CA PRO A 31 1.83 -2.12 -9.07
C PRO A 31 0.50 -1.61 -8.52
N LEU A 32 0.57 -0.78 -7.47
CA LEU A 32 -0.58 -0.06 -6.93
C LEU A 32 -0.71 1.30 -7.60
N LEU A 33 -1.77 1.47 -8.37
CA LEU A 33 -2.14 2.72 -9.01
C LEU A 33 -2.88 3.63 -8.03
N THR A 34 -2.42 4.87 -7.88
CA THR A 34 -3.09 5.86 -7.03
C THR A 34 -2.96 7.27 -7.61
N MET A 35 -3.89 8.17 -7.24
CA MET A 35 -3.76 9.62 -7.49
C MET A 35 -3.24 10.36 -6.25
N ASP A 36 -3.08 9.65 -5.12
CA ASP A 36 -2.54 10.22 -3.91
C ASP A 36 -1.00 10.25 -3.95
N ARG A 37 -0.46 11.44 -4.23
CA ARG A 37 0.97 11.71 -4.21
C ARG A 37 1.63 11.47 -2.85
N LYS A 38 0.88 11.52 -1.75
CA LYS A 38 1.42 11.20 -0.41
C LYS A 38 1.67 9.71 -0.29
N LEU A 39 0.73 8.88 -0.77
CA LEU A 39 0.86 7.43 -0.79
C LEU A 39 2.01 6.99 -1.72
N ALA A 40 2.15 7.63 -2.88
CA ALA A 40 3.26 7.38 -3.80
C ALA A 40 4.66 7.71 -3.24
N ARG A 41 4.74 8.54 -2.20
CA ARG A 41 6.00 8.87 -1.51
C ARG A 41 6.24 8.01 -0.26
N ALA A 42 5.38 7.02 0.01
CA ALA A 42 5.59 6.10 1.10
C ALA A 42 6.82 5.21 0.81
N HIS A 43 7.65 5.02 1.84
CA HIS A 43 8.86 4.19 1.76
C HIS A 43 8.69 2.92 2.60
N GLY A 44 9.46 1.87 2.29
CA GLY A 44 9.41 0.60 3.03
C GLY A 44 8.26 -0.33 2.63
N LEU A 45 7.62 -0.05 1.50
CA LEU A 45 6.60 -0.92 0.91
C LEU A 45 7.26 -1.94 0.00
N ARG A 46 6.71 -3.16 -0.06
CA ARG A 46 7.19 -4.22 -0.95
C ARG A 46 6.48 -4.22 -2.29
N VAL A 47 5.82 -3.11 -2.63
CA VAL A 47 5.05 -2.93 -3.85
C VAL A 47 5.43 -1.62 -4.52
N THR A 48 5.43 -1.63 -5.84
CA THR A 48 5.60 -0.42 -6.65
C THR A 48 4.34 0.41 -6.60
N ILE A 49 4.45 1.70 -6.25
CA ILE A 49 3.33 2.64 -6.32
C ILE A 49 3.48 3.52 -7.55
N GLU A 50 2.48 3.49 -8.42
CA GLU A 50 2.40 4.33 -9.60
C GLU A 50 1.41 5.45 -9.36
N CYS A 51 1.91 6.69 -9.37
CA CYS A 51 1.07 7.87 -9.23
C CYS A 51 0.66 8.38 -10.60
N PHE A 52 -0.64 8.47 -10.86
CA PHE A 52 -1.16 9.17 -12.04
C PHE A 52 -1.39 10.64 -11.66
N ALA A 53 -0.83 11.53 -12.47
CA ALA A 53 -0.92 12.99 -12.34
C ALA A 53 -1.84 13.56 -13.42
#